data_AF-A0A6A6NJU3-F1
#
_entry.id   AF-A0A6A6NJU3-F1
#
_cell.length_a   1.000
_cell.length_b   1.000
_cell.length_c   1.000
_cell.angle_alpha   90.00
_cell.angle_beta   90.00
_cell.angle_gamma   90.00
#
_symmetry.space_group_name_H-M   'P 1'
#
loop_
_entity.id
_entity.type
_entity.pdbx_description
1 polymer ?
#
loop_
_entity_poly.entity_id
_entity_poly.type
_entity_poly.pdbx_seq_one_letter_code
_entity_poly.pdbx_strand_id
1 'polypeptide(L)'
;MSLPWYSLRGYTGNFFHDFNDGIIPLFITIHSVFSENQEFVLVISKARDWWVRKYADLLQTFSKHPIINLDNDSSAHCFTSATIGLVSHGFMTINPKLLPNSQTLIHFRSFLDRAYGRHRGENHATTVNSLKRRPRLVLMSRSGGVGRVILNQIQVKRIAEKIGFDVTIFEPTANTPLWQAYAVINSSHAMVGVHGRAMGLEYMEYRIEVEESSLVDKYDKNSLMLKDPIAFQGKKWSNDIMSIYLKEQNVRLDLARFREYLKNAYKKAKKFVDKGDSD
;
A
#
# COMPACT_ATOMS: atom_id res chain seq x y z
N MET A 1 -7.71 -15.18 -3.68
CA MET A 1 -9.13 -14.90 -4.05
C MET A 1 -9.36 -13.39 -4.23
N SER A 2 -10.02 -12.90 -5.28
CA SER A 2 -10.11 -11.46 -5.63
C SER A 2 -11.54 -10.95 -5.96
N LEU A 3 -11.88 -9.80 -5.33
CA LEU A 3 -12.80 -8.67 -5.64
C LEU A 3 -14.34 -8.87 -5.64
N PRO A 4 -15.16 -7.82 -5.42
CA PRO A 4 -15.03 -6.60 -4.58
C PRO A 4 -16.31 -6.29 -3.72
N TRP A 5 -16.25 -5.40 -2.71
CA TRP A 5 -17.43 -4.58 -2.34
C TRP A 5 -17.12 -3.22 -1.66
N TYR A 6 -18.04 -2.28 -1.91
CA TYR A 6 -18.17 -0.81 -1.71
C TYR A 6 -18.21 -0.21 -0.27
N SER A 7 -17.78 1.07 -0.13
CA SER A 7 -18.56 2.25 0.34
C SER A 7 -17.71 3.54 0.47
N LEU A 8 -18.13 4.64 -0.16
CA LEU A 8 -17.42 5.95 -0.26
C LEU A 8 -17.69 6.93 0.91
N ARG A 9 -17.98 6.46 2.12
CA ARG A 9 -18.38 7.38 3.22
C ARG A 9 -17.72 7.19 4.59
N GLY A 10 -16.70 6.34 4.77
CA GLY A 10 -16.23 6.06 6.13
C GLY A 10 -14.83 5.49 6.38
N TYR A 11 -13.89 5.49 5.44
CA TYR A 11 -12.61 4.77 5.65
C TYR A 11 -11.33 5.53 5.25
N THR A 12 -11.28 6.87 5.38
CA THR A 12 -9.96 7.53 5.52
C THR A 12 -9.37 7.14 6.87
N GLY A 13 -8.17 6.55 6.88
CA GLY A 13 -7.63 5.88 8.07
C GLY A 13 -6.66 4.72 7.79
N ASN A 14 -6.75 4.11 6.61
CA ASN A 14 -5.86 3.04 6.17
C ASN A 14 -5.28 3.37 4.80
N PHE A 15 -3.98 3.17 4.64
CA PHE A 15 -3.19 3.52 3.46
C PHE A 15 -3.84 3.07 2.14
N PHE A 16 -4.41 1.86 2.11
CA PHE A 16 -5.09 1.34 0.93
C PHE A 16 -6.26 2.21 0.46
N HIS A 17 -7.16 2.58 1.37
CA HIS A 17 -8.33 3.40 1.06
C HIS A 17 -7.93 4.83 0.71
N ASP A 18 -6.97 5.39 1.46
CA ASP A 18 -6.49 6.74 1.21
C ASP A 18 -5.95 6.87 -0.24
N PHE A 19 -5.23 5.86 -0.75
CA PHE A 19 -4.74 5.86 -2.13
C PHE A 19 -5.80 5.47 -3.17
N ASN A 20 -6.57 4.41 -2.92
CA ASN A 20 -7.53 3.88 -3.88
C ASN A 20 -8.74 4.80 -4.10
N ASP A 21 -9.25 5.38 -3.01
CA ASP A 21 -10.51 6.13 -3.01
C ASP A 21 -10.26 7.65 -3.05
N GLY A 22 -9.04 8.10 -2.69
CA GLY A 22 -8.68 9.51 -2.60
C GLY A 22 -7.56 9.92 -3.57
N ILE A 23 -6.31 9.53 -3.28
CA ILE A 23 -5.12 10.11 -3.94
C ILE A 23 -5.02 9.74 -5.43
N ILE A 24 -5.23 8.48 -5.82
CA ILE A 24 -5.19 8.09 -7.24
C ILE A 24 -6.35 8.71 -8.02
N PRO A 25 -7.61 8.67 -7.53
CA PRO A 25 -8.71 9.39 -8.17
C PRO A 25 -8.48 10.90 -8.28
N LEU A 26 -7.84 11.54 -7.28
CA LEU A 26 -7.46 12.95 -7.35
C LEU A 26 -6.44 13.20 -8.47
N PHE A 27 -5.40 12.36 -8.57
CA PHE A 27 -4.42 12.43 -9.66
C PHE A 27 -5.10 12.30 -11.03
N ILE A 28 -6.01 11.32 -11.18
CA ILE A 28 -6.78 11.13 -12.42
C ILE A 28 -7.60 12.38 -12.73
N THR A 29 -8.37 12.87 -11.77
CA THR A 29 -9.27 14.03 -11.95
C THR A 29 -8.50 15.26 -12.41
N ILE A 30 -7.35 15.54 -11.78
CA ILE A 30 -6.50 16.69 -12.14
C ILE A 30 -6.04 16.57 -13.60
N HIS A 31 -5.54 15.39 -13.98
CA HIS A 31 -5.07 15.13 -15.34
C HIS A 31 -6.19 14.90 -16.38
N SER A 32 -7.45 14.80 -15.95
CA SER A 32 -8.62 14.72 -16.85
C SER A 32 -9.21 16.09 -17.15
N VAL A 33 -9.24 16.99 -16.15
CA VAL A 33 -10.05 18.22 -16.19
C VAL A 33 -9.21 19.47 -16.41
N PHE A 34 -7.99 19.50 -15.85
CA PHE A 34 -7.15 20.70 -15.89
C PHE A 34 -6.12 20.58 -17.01
N SER A 35 -5.91 21.69 -17.72
CA SER A 35 -4.83 21.77 -18.71
C SER A 35 -3.46 21.78 -18.04
N GLU A 36 -2.41 21.42 -18.78
CA GLU A 36 -1.05 21.51 -18.26
C GLU A 36 -0.74 22.96 -17.86
N ASN A 37 -0.31 23.14 -16.60
CA ASN A 37 -0.05 24.43 -15.93
C ASN A 37 -1.27 25.26 -15.50
N GLN A 38 -2.49 24.76 -15.67
CA GLN A 38 -3.64 25.42 -15.07
C GLN A 38 -3.56 25.34 -13.54
N GLU A 39 -3.60 26.50 -12.88
CA GLU A 39 -3.64 26.55 -11.42
C GLU A 39 -5.04 26.26 -10.89
N PHE A 40 -5.09 25.58 -9.76
CA PHE A 40 -6.33 25.25 -9.06
C PHE A 40 -6.07 25.24 -7.55
N VAL A 41 -7.12 25.50 -6.77
CA VAL A 41 -7.09 25.38 -5.32
C VAL A 41 -7.75 24.06 -4.93
N LEU A 42 -7.10 23.28 -4.08
CA LEU A 42 -7.71 22.08 -3.52
C LEU A 42 -8.66 22.47 -2.39
N VAL A 43 -9.92 22.10 -2.55
CA VAL A 43 -10.95 22.26 -1.53
C VAL A 43 -11.36 20.88 -1.03
N ILE A 44 -11.23 20.65 0.27
CA ILE A 44 -11.53 19.38 0.91
C ILE A 44 -12.62 19.60 1.96
N SER A 45 -13.55 18.66 2.06
CA SER A 45 -14.57 18.62 3.11
C SER A 45 -14.57 17.24 3.76
N LYS A 46 -14.99 17.19 5.02
CA LYS A 46 -14.98 16.00 5.90
C LYS A 46 -13.59 15.41 6.07
N ALA A 47 -12.56 16.27 6.07
CA ALA A 47 -11.18 15.89 6.24
C ALA A 47 -10.73 16.10 7.68
N ARG A 48 -10.36 15.01 8.34
CA ARG A 48 -9.77 15.06 9.68
C ARG A 48 -8.38 15.71 9.60
N ASP A 49 -8.06 16.59 10.54
CA ASP A 49 -6.78 17.32 10.54
C ASP A 49 -5.54 16.42 10.47
N TRP A 50 -5.57 15.26 11.14
CA TRP A 50 -4.47 14.31 11.10
C TRP A 50 -4.22 13.76 9.69
N TRP A 51 -5.27 13.63 8.87
CA TRP A 51 -5.17 13.16 7.50
C TRP A 51 -4.53 14.24 6.63
N VAL A 52 -4.99 15.49 6.74
CA VAL A 52 -4.40 16.62 6.01
C VAL A 52 -2.91 16.76 6.35
N ARG A 53 -2.54 16.64 7.63
CA ARG A 53 -1.13 16.66 8.06
C ARG A 53 -0.33 15.48 7.50
N LYS A 54 -0.89 14.27 7.53
CA LYS A 54 -0.22 13.06 7.06
C LYS A 54 0.08 13.10 5.56
N TYR A 55 -0.81 13.68 4.77
CA TYR A 55 -0.73 13.76 3.30
C TYR A 55 -0.27 15.13 2.78
N ALA A 56 0.18 16.04 3.64
CA ALA A 56 0.52 17.42 3.29
C ALA A 56 1.51 17.51 2.11
N ASP A 57 2.58 16.70 2.13
CA ASP A 57 3.59 16.64 1.05
C ASP A 57 2.97 16.33 -0.32
N LEU A 58 2.03 15.40 -0.38
CA LEU A 58 1.34 15.03 -1.62
C LEU A 58 0.39 16.13 -2.08
N LEU A 59 -0.42 16.66 -1.16
CA LEU A 59 -1.43 17.66 -1.47
C LEU A 59 -0.78 18.97 -1.96
N GLN A 60 0.35 19.37 -1.35
CA GLN A 60 1.16 20.51 -1.81
C GLN A 60 1.86 20.24 -3.15
N THR A 61 2.07 18.98 -3.54
CA THR A 61 2.62 18.66 -4.85
C THR A 61 1.56 18.76 -5.95
N PHE A 62 0.28 18.61 -5.62
CA PHE A 62 -0.82 18.82 -6.57
C PHE A 62 -1.08 20.30 -6.85
N SER A 63 -1.16 21.12 -5.80
CA SER A 63 -1.43 22.55 -5.92
C SER A 63 -0.41 23.37 -5.14
N LYS A 64 0.03 24.47 -5.74
CA LYS A 64 0.89 25.48 -5.09
C LYS A 64 0.12 26.36 -4.10
N HIS A 65 -1.21 26.33 -4.14
CA HIS A 65 -2.08 27.14 -3.30
C HIS A 65 -2.38 26.43 -1.97
N PRO A 66 -2.63 27.17 -0.88
CA PRO A 66 -3.10 26.59 0.37
C PRO A 66 -4.37 25.76 0.16
N ILE A 67 -4.43 24.62 0.83
CA ILE A 67 -5.59 23.72 0.79
C ILE A 67 -6.68 24.34 1.66
N ILE A 68 -7.89 24.48 1.12
CA ILE A 68 -9.05 24.94 1.87
C ILE A 68 -9.74 23.72 2.49
N ASN A 69 -9.79 23.65 3.82
CA ASN A 69 -10.60 22.67 4.54
C ASN A 69 -11.94 23.31 4.95
N LEU A 70 -13.01 22.99 4.22
CA LEU A 70 -14.35 23.55 4.45
C LEU A 70 -14.92 23.24 5.84
N ASP A 71 -14.41 22.21 6.52
CA ASP A 71 -14.88 21.89 7.87
C ASP A 71 -14.40 22.92 8.91
N ASN A 72 -13.29 23.61 8.62
CA ASN A 72 -12.63 24.56 9.51
C ASN A 72 -12.60 25.99 8.95
N ASP A 73 -13.24 26.24 7.80
CA ASP A 73 -13.22 27.53 7.11
C ASP A 73 -14.63 28.11 6.98
N SER A 74 -14.85 29.26 7.61
CA SER A 74 -16.12 30.00 7.59
C SER A 74 -16.13 31.13 6.54
N SER A 75 -15.05 31.30 5.78
CA SER A 75 -14.89 32.37 4.80
C SER A 75 -15.65 32.05 3.52
N ALA A 76 -16.17 33.09 2.85
CA ALA A 76 -16.71 32.95 1.51
C ALA A 76 -15.56 32.96 0.48
N HIS A 77 -15.45 31.89 -0.31
CA HIS A 77 -14.45 31.78 -1.38
C HIS A 77 -15.14 31.87 -2.74
N CYS A 78 -14.65 32.75 -3.62
CA CYS A 78 -15.21 32.95 -4.95
C CYS A 78 -14.28 32.35 -6.02
N PHE A 79 -14.79 31.40 -6.81
CA PHE A 79 -14.10 30.79 -7.94
C PHE A 79 -14.95 30.92 -9.20
N THR A 80 -14.31 31.07 -10.36
CA THR A 80 -15.01 31.16 -11.66
C THR A 80 -15.60 29.83 -12.12
N SER A 81 -15.09 28.71 -11.61
CA SER A 81 -15.57 27.36 -11.89
C SER A 81 -15.18 26.43 -10.75
N ALA A 82 -15.91 25.32 -10.59
CA ALA A 82 -15.57 24.27 -9.63
C ALA A 82 -15.77 22.88 -10.26
N THR A 83 -14.87 21.96 -9.93
CA THR A 83 -15.01 20.53 -10.22
C THR A 83 -15.31 19.81 -8.92
N ILE A 84 -16.45 19.11 -8.86
CA ILE A 84 -16.92 18.43 -7.65
C ILE A 84 -16.87 16.91 -7.88
N GLY A 85 -16.20 16.21 -6.96
CA GLY A 85 -16.04 14.76 -7.01
C GLY A 85 -14.69 14.32 -7.60
N LEU A 86 -14.49 13.00 -7.62
CA LEU A 86 -13.26 12.37 -8.12
C LEU A 86 -13.60 11.35 -9.22
N VAL A 87 -12.75 11.30 -10.24
CA VAL A 87 -12.80 10.32 -11.33
C VAL A 87 -11.95 9.10 -10.94
N SER A 88 -12.50 7.89 -11.10
CA SER A 88 -11.79 6.63 -10.84
C SER A 88 -11.80 5.73 -12.07
N HIS A 89 -10.67 5.06 -12.33
CA HIS A 89 -10.53 4.06 -13.38
C HIS A 89 -10.64 2.62 -12.86
N GLY A 90 -11.04 2.44 -11.59
CA GLY A 90 -11.10 1.15 -10.91
C GLY A 90 -10.03 1.02 -9.81
N PHE A 91 -9.78 -0.22 -9.38
CA PHE A 91 -8.94 -0.49 -8.22
C PHE A 91 -7.45 -0.27 -8.50
N MET A 92 -6.84 0.68 -7.77
CA MET A 92 -5.40 0.97 -7.78
C MET A 92 -4.81 1.06 -9.21
N THR A 93 -5.56 1.66 -10.14
CA THR A 93 -5.21 1.67 -11.56
C THR A 93 -5.40 3.04 -12.19
N ILE A 94 -4.63 3.29 -13.24
CA ILE A 94 -4.75 4.46 -14.10
C ILE A 94 -4.80 3.93 -15.53
N ASN A 95 -5.94 4.12 -16.20
CA ASN A 95 -6.11 3.72 -17.59
C ASN A 95 -5.70 4.88 -18.52
N PRO A 96 -4.57 4.80 -19.24
CA PRO A 96 -4.11 5.88 -20.11
C PRO A 96 -5.09 6.17 -21.25
N LYS A 97 -5.88 5.18 -21.69
CA LYS A 97 -6.86 5.37 -22.78
C LYS A 97 -8.02 6.28 -22.41
N LEU A 98 -8.24 6.51 -21.11
CA LEU A 98 -9.30 7.36 -20.59
C LEU A 98 -8.81 8.76 -20.23
N LEU A 99 -7.53 9.08 -20.51
CA LEU A 99 -6.91 10.36 -20.16
C LEU A 99 -6.40 11.09 -21.41
N PRO A 100 -6.62 12.41 -21.51
CA PRO A 100 -6.12 13.20 -22.63
C PRO A 100 -4.61 13.07 -22.83
N ASN A 101 -3.84 13.01 -21.73
CA ASN A 101 -2.37 12.98 -21.76
C ASN A 101 -1.80 11.58 -21.52
N SER A 102 -2.63 10.52 -21.62
CA SER A 102 -2.22 9.13 -21.48
C SER A 102 -1.40 8.82 -20.20
N GLN A 103 -1.73 9.46 -19.07
CA GLN A 103 -1.02 9.24 -17.81
C GLN A 103 -1.15 7.77 -17.36
N THR A 104 -0.16 7.29 -16.62
CA THR A 104 -0.05 5.90 -16.18
C THR A 104 0.38 5.83 -14.72
N LEU A 105 0.40 4.62 -14.13
CA LEU A 105 0.98 4.40 -12.80
C LEU A 105 2.47 4.77 -12.71
N ILE A 106 3.20 4.76 -13.84
CA ILE A 106 4.60 5.21 -13.88
C ILE A 106 4.66 6.73 -13.65
N HIS A 107 3.79 7.50 -14.29
CA HIS A 107 3.70 8.94 -14.07
C HIS A 107 3.25 9.28 -12.65
N PHE A 108 2.31 8.51 -12.10
CA PHE A 108 1.92 8.62 -10.70
C PHE A 108 3.09 8.33 -9.75
N ARG A 109 3.91 7.31 -10.05
CA ARG A 109 5.16 7.05 -9.31
C ARG A 109 6.10 8.24 -9.39
N SER A 110 6.31 8.83 -10.56
CA SER A 110 7.12 10.04 -10.72
C SER A 110 6.58 11.23 -9.92
N PHE A 111 5.26 11.34 -9.79
CA PHE A 111 4.62 12.31 -8.89
C PHE A 111 4.95 12.05 -7.41
N LEU A 112 4.89 10.78 -6.96
CA LEU A 112 5.31 10.42 -5.59
C LEU A 112 6.80 10.70 -5.37
N ASP A 113 7.66 10.43 -6.36
CA ASP A 113 9.09 10.73 -6.30
C ASP A 113 9.34 12.24 -6.15
N ARG A 114 8.55 13.11 -6.78
CA ARG A 114 8.63 14.57 -6.56
C ARG A 114 8.17 14.96 -5.16
N ALA A 115 7.03 14.42 -4.72
CA ALA A 115 6.46 14.76 -3.41
C ALA A 115 7.37 14.36 -2.24
N TYR A 116 7.98 13.18 -2.33
CA TYR A 116 8.78 12.60 -1.25
C TYR A 116 10.29 12.65 -1.48
N GLY A 117 10.74 13.01 -2.68
CA GLY A 117 12.16 13.05 -3.05
C GLY A 117 12.98 14.04 -2.22
N ARG A 118 12.34 15.11 -1.72
CA ARG A 118 12.97 16.09 -0.82
C ARG A 118 13.54 15.46 0.46
N HIS A 119 12.98 14.34 0.90
CA HIS A 119 13.42 13.60 2.09
C HIS A 119 14.55 12.60 1.81
N ARG A 120 15.00 12.45 0.55
CA ARG A 120 16.11 11.53 0.19
C ARG A 120 17.45 11.97 0.78
N GLY A 121 17.64 13.26 1.08
CA GLY A 121 18.88 13.78 1.68
C GLY A 121 19.09 13.38 3.15
N GLU A 122 18.05 12.90 3.83
CA GLU A 122 18.10 12.58 5.27
C GLU A 122 18.55 11.14 5.56
N ASN A 123 18.67 10.28 4.53
CA ASN A 123 19.12 8.89 4.67
C ASN A 123 20.19 8.56 3.63
N HIS A 124 21.44 8.76 4.03
CA HIS A 124 22.70 8.24 3.48
C HIS A 124 22.69 7.75 2.02
N ALA A 125 23.36 8.54 1.17
CA ALA A 125 24.11 8.01 0.04
C ALA A 125 25.20 7.06 0.58
N THR A 126 24.91 5.77 0.66
CA THR A 126 25.96 4.76 0.62
C THR A 126 26.17 4.34 -0.83
N THR A 127 27.19 4.91 -1.43
CA THR A 127 27.94 4.34 -2.56
C THR A 127 28.49 2.98 -2.15
N VAL A 128 27.63 1.94 -2.17
CA VAL A 128 28.07 0.55 -2.07
C VAL A 128 28.46 0.11 -3.48
N ASN A 129 29.75 -0.21 -3.64
CA ASN A 129 30.37 -0.75 -4.85
C ASN A 129 29.42 -1.71 -5.61
N SER A 130 29.30 -1.48 -6.91
CA SER A 130 28.45 -2.17 -7.89
C SER A 130 28.79 -3.65 -8.14
N LEU A 131 29.65 -4.27 -7.33
CA LEU A 131 29.99 -5.68 -7.45
C LEU A 131 28.97 -6.53 -6.67
N LYS A 132 27.83 -6.79 -7.35
CA LYS A 132 26.73 -7.69 -6.98
C LYS A 132 25.85 -7.23 -5.81
N ARG A 133 25.02 -6.20 -6.04
CA ARG A 133 23.95 -5.86 -5.10
C ARG A 133 22.98 -7.04 -4.93
N ARG A 134 22.68 -7.37 -3.67
CA ARG A 134 21.63 -8.31 -3.31
C ARG A 134 20.27 -7.64 -3.51
N PRO A 135 19.26 -8.35 -4.05
CA PRO A 135 17.90 -7.86 -4.06
C PRO A 135 17.43 -7.51 -2.63
N ARG A 136 16.75 -6.37 -2.46
CA ARG A 136 16.23 -5.91 -1.18
C ARG A 136 14.80 -6.42 -1.00
N LEU A 137 14.52 -6.97 0.16
CA LEU A 137 13.20 -7.45 0.54
C LEU A 137 12.76 -6.75 1.83
N VAL A 138 11.57 -6.17 1.80
CA VAL A 138 10.94 -5.64 3.01
C VAL A 138 9.92 -6.64 3.56
N LEU A 139 10.08 -7.00 4.82
CA LEU A 139 9.07 -7.71 5.61
C LEU A 139 8.20 -6.67 6.31
N MET A 140 6.96 -6.51 5.83
CA MET A 140 5.97 -5.64 6.43
C MET A 140 5.45 -6.30 7.71
N SER A 141 5.86 -5.75 8.85
CA SER A 141 5.43 -6.20 10.16
C SER A 141 4.29 -5.34 10.71
N ARG A 142 3.56 -5.89 11.67
CA ARG A 142 2.48 -5.24 12.39
C ARG A 142 2.57 -5.64 13.85
N SER A 143 2.21 -4.74 14.74
CA SER A 143 2.13 -4.99 16.19
C SER A 143 0.90 -4.31 16.79
N GLY A 144 0.64 -4.51 18.09
CA GLY A 144 -0.41 -3.78 18.80
C GLY A 144 -1.85 -4.13 18.42
N GLY A 145 -2.11 -5.31 17.84
CA GLY A 145 -3.47 -5.79 17.56
C GLY A 145 -4.20 -5.07 16.42
N VAL A 146 -3.52 -4.22 15.66
CA VAL A 146 -4.09 -3.47 14.51
C VAL A 146 -4.18 -4.30 13.22
N GLY A 147 -3.87 -5.58 13.31
CA GLY A 147 -3.98 -6.54 12.23
C GLY A 147 -3.18 -7.80 12.50
N ARG A 148 -3.19 -8.69 11.51
CA ARG A 148 -2.54 -9.99 11.58
C ARG A 148 -1.02 -9.89 11.61
N VAL A 149 -0.39 -10.73 12.43
CA VAL A 149 1.07 -10.79 12.64
C VAL A 149 1.64 -12.11 12.11
N ILE A 150 2.85 -12.05 11.55
CA ILE A 150 3.66 -13.25 11.24
C ILE A 150 4.42 -13.63 12.52
N LEU A 151 3.98 -14.68 13.20
CA LEU A 151 4.49 -15.09 14.51
C LEU A 151 5.97 -15.50 14.46
N ASN A 152 6.42 -16.09 13.34
CA ASN A 152 7.79 -16.53 13.13
C ASN A 152 8.61 -15.62 12.20
N GLN A 153 8.36 -14.30 12.22
CA GLN A 153 9.03 -13.31 11.38
C GLN A 153 10.57 -13.40 11.36
N ILE A 154 11.20 -13.69 12.51
CA ILE A 154 12.66 -13.81 12.62
C ILE A 154 13.18 -15.01 11.82
N GLN A 155 12.44 -16.11 11.81
CA GLN A 155 12.81 -17.30 11.03
C GLN A 155 12.61 -17.04 9.54
N VAL A 156 11.55 -16.33 9.17
CA VAL A 156 11.28 -15.91 7.79
C VAL A 156 12.40 -15.01 7.25
N LYS A 157 12.83 -14.00 8.04
CA LYS A 157 13.99 -13.16 7.73
C LYS A 157 15.24 -13.99 7.46
N ARG A 158 15.58 -14.90 8.38
CA ARG A 158 16.77 -15.76 8.25
C ARG A 158 16.75 -16.61 6.98
N ILE A 159 15.59 -17.13 6.57
CA ILE A 159 15.49 -17.92 5.32
C ILE A 159 15.61 -17.03 4.09
N ALA A 160 14.99 -15.86 4.07
CA ALA A 160 15.12 -14.90 2.98
C ALA A 160 16.59 -14.44 2.81
N GLU A 161 17.30 -14.17 3.91
CA GLU A 161 18.73 -13.85 3.89
C GLU A 161 19.58 -15.00 3.37
N LYS A 162 19.29 -16.24 3.78
CA LYS A 162 19.96 -17.46 3.27
C LYS A 162 19.72 -17.68 1.77
N ILE A 163 18.58 -17.24 1.23
CA ILE A 163 18.31 -17.29 -0.22
C ILE A 163 19.13 -16.24 -0.97
N GLY A 164 19.51 -15.15 -0.30
CA GLY A 164 20.38 -14.11 -0.84
C GLY A 164 19.77 -12.71 -0.82
N PHE A 165 18.57 -12.52 -0.25
CA PHE A 165 18.02 -11.18 -0.07
C PHE A 165 18.80 -10.38 0.99
N ASP A 166 18.82 -9.07 0.81
CA ASP A 166 19.03 -8.11 1.88
C ASP A 166 17.66 -7.77 2.50
N VAL A 167 17.46 -8.07 3.78
CA VAL A 167 16.12 -8.11 4.38
C VAL A 167 15.96 -7.05 5.46
N THR A 168 15.01 -6.14 5.25
CA THR A 168 14.59 -5.13 6.24
C THR A 168 13.22 -5.50 6.80
N ILE A 169 13.05 -5.45 8.12
CA ILE A 169 11.71 -5.50 8.74
C ILE A 169 11.23 -4.08 8.89
N PHE A 170 10.05 -3.76 8.36
CA PHE A 170 9.45 -2.44 8.47
C PHE A 170 8.09 -2.56 9.17
N GLU A 171 7.96 -1.87 10.30
CA GLU A 171 6.75 -1.86 11.11
C GLU A 171 6.16 -0.43 11.14
N PRO A 172 5.24 -0.10 10.23
CA PRO A 172 4.61 1.21 10.22
C PRO A 172 3.65 1.36 11.40
N THR A 173 3.68 2.54 12.01
CA THR A 173 2.73 2.98 13.04
C THR A 173 1.77 4.02 12.46
N ALA A 174 0.75 4.41 13.23
CA ALA A 174 -0.15 5.49 12.83
C ALA A 174 0.57 6.82 12.55
N ASN A 175 1.72 7.04 13.19
CA ASN A 175 2.52 8.27 13.12
C ASN A 175 3.69 8.16 12.13
N THR A 176 3.92 6.99 11.52
CA THR A 176 5.00 6.84 10.53
C THR A 176 4.76 7.77 9.35
N PRO A 177 5.70 8.69 9.04
CA PRO A 177 5.56 9.58 7.90
C PRO A 177 5.45 8.80 6.58
N LEU A 178 4.61 9.27 5.66
CA LEU A 178 4.39 8.57 4.39
C LEU A 178 5.66 8.51 3.54
N TRP A 179 6.51 9.53 3.58
CA TRP A 179 7.77 9.54 2.85
C TRP A 179 8.71 8.41 3.31
N GLN A 180 8.67 8.03 4.59
CA GLN A 180 9.50 6.94 5.11
C GLN A 180 9.00 5.59 4.60
N ALA A 181 7.69 5.36 4.64
CA ALA A 181 7.07 4.18 4.06
C ALA A 181 7.34 4.09 2.55
N TYR A 182 7.22 5.23 1.85
CA TYR A 182 7.56 5.33 0.43
C TYR A 182 9.03 4.98 0.19
N ALA A 183 9.99 5.54 0.94
CA ALA A 183 11.41 5.27 0.76
C ALA A 183 11.74 3.77 0.91
N VAL A 184 11.18 3.11 1.92
CA VAL A 184 11.40 1.66 2.15
C VAL A 184 10.79 0.84 1.01
N ILE A 185 9.54 1.10 0.63
CA ILE A 185 8.86 0.35 -0.43
C ILE A 185 9.52 0.60 -1.80
N ASN A 186 9.75 1.86 -2.14
CA ASN A 186 10.29 2.30 -3.43
C ASN A 186 11.70 1.77 -3.68
N SER A 187 12.45 1.55 -2.61
CA SER A 187 13.80 1.00 -2.66
C SER A 187 13.82 -0.54 -2.59
N SER A 188 12.73 -1.19 -2.20
CA SER A 188 12.65 -2.65 -2.14
C SER A 188 12.36 -3.29 -3.50
N HIS A 189 12.94 -4.45 -3.76
CA HIS A 189 12.68 -5.25 -4.97
C HIS A 189 11.61 -6.33 -4.74
N ALA A 190 11.35 -6.67 -3.48
CA ALA A 190 10.29 -7.57 -3.06
C ALA A 190 9.70 -7.10 -1.72
N MET A 191 8.44 -7.45 -1.49
CA MET A 191 7.75 -7.19 -0.23
C MET A 191 7.00 -8.44 0.19
N VAL A 192 7.07 -8.77 1.48
CA VAL A 192 6.21 -9.78 2.11
C VAL A 192 5.40 -9.08 3.18
N GLY A 193 4.10 -9.36 3.22
CA GLY A 193 3.23 -8.86 4.27
C GLY A 193 1.94 -9.66 4.33
N VAL A 194 1.26 -9.58 5.47
CA VAL A 194 -0.07 -10.18 5.62
C VAL A 194 -1.11 -9.12 5.25
N HIS A 195 -1.58 -9.16 4.01
CA HIS A 195 -2.56 -8.20 3.48
C HIS A 195 -3.66 -8.91 2.68
N GLY A 196 -4.80 -8.23 2.48
CA GLY A 196 -5.81 -8.65 1.51
C GLY A 196 -5.33 -8.47 0.06
N ARG A 197 -5.87 -9.22 -0.90
CA ARG A 197 -5.62 -9.00 -2.34
C ARG A 197 -6.30 -7.69 -2.76
N ALA A 198 -5.54 -6.60 -2.93
CA ALA A 198 -6.10 -5.35 -3.45
C ALA A 198 -5.08 -4.33 -3.99
N MET A 199 -3.80 -4.46 -3.68
CA MET A 199 -2.73 -3.63 -4.23
C MET A 199 -2.43 -4.08 -5.66
N GLY A 200 -2.36 -3.19 -6.65
CA GLY A 200 -2.05 -3.51 -8.05
C GLY A 200 -0.61 -4.01 -8.31
N LEU A 201 -0.10 -4.88 -7.43
CA LEU A 201 1.19 -5.53 -7.53
C LEU A 201 1.06 -6.89 -8.23
N GLU A 202 2.14 -7.33 -8.87
CA GLU A 202 2.26 -8.71 -9.31
C GLU A 202 2.35 -9.63 -8.06
N TYR A 203 1.25 -10.32 -7.77
CA TYR A 203 1.15 -11.14 -6.57
C TYR A 203 1.75 -12.54 -6.76
N MET A 204 2.53 -12.96 -5.76
CA MET A 204 2.69 -14.38 -5.46
C MET A 204 1.86 -14.68 -4.22
N GLU A 205 0.67 -15.26 -4.42
CA GLU A 205 -0.25 -15.57 -3.32
C GLU A 205 0.25 -16.81 -2.56
N TYR A 206 0.66 -16.61 -1.31
CA TYR A 206 0.87 -17.70 -0.35
C TYR A 206 -0.44 -17.95 0.40
N ARG A 207 -1.06 -19.11 0.18
CA ARG A 207 -2.26 -19.53 0.91
C ARG A 207 -1.83 -20.34 2.13
N ILE A 208 -2.14 -19.81 3.30
CA ILE A 208 -1.89 -20.48 4.56
C ILE A 208 -2.74 -21.75 4.66
N GLU A 209 -2.17 -22.80 5.22
CA GLU A 209 -2.89 -23.99 5.65
C GLU A 209 -3.53 -23.76 7.03
N VAL A 210 -4.42 -24.68 7.42
CA VAL A 210 -5.12 -24.61 8.70
C VAL A 210 -4.09 -24.54 9.84
N GLU A 211 -3.07 -25.38 9.78
CA GLU A 211 -1.98 -25.51 10.75
C GLU A 211 -1.11 -24.25 10.88
N GLU A 212 -1.13 -23.36 9.88
CA GLU A 212 -0.39 -22.09 9.89
C GLU A 212 -1.21 -20.94 10.49
N SER A 213 -2.51 -21.15 10.74
CA SER A 213 -3.42 -20.15 11.31
C SER A 213 -3.52 -20.31 12.83
N SER A 214 -3.30 -19.24 13.60
CA SER A 214 -3.47 -19.27 15.07
C SER A 214 -4.90 -19.54 15.54
N LEU A 215 -5.87 -19.57 14.62
CA LEU A 215 -7.25 -19.93 14.96
C LEU A 215 -7.40 -21.42 15.29
N VAL A 216 -6.45 -22.29 14.92
CA VAL A 216 -6.46 -23.71 15.30
C VAL A 216 -6.35 -23.93 16.80
N ASP A 217 -5.76 -22.98 17.53
CA ASP A 217 -5.63 -23.04 18.98
C ASP A 217 -6.96 -22.71 19.68
N LYS A 218 -7.90 -22.07 18.97
CA LYS A 218 -9.18 -21.57 19.50
C LYS A 218 -10.39 -22.37 19.02
N TYR A 219 -10.31 -22.99 17.84
CA TYR A 219 -11.45 -23.59 17.17
C TYR A 219 -11.10 -24.97 16.63
N ASP A 220 -12.12 -25.82 16.45
CA ASP A 220 -11.93 -27.13 15.86
C ASP A 220 -11.34 -27.03 14.45
N LYS A 221 -10.23 -27.74 14.21
CA LYS A 221 -9.53 -27.83 12.92
C LYS A 221 -10.42 -28.31 11.77
N ASN A 222 -11.50 -29.03 12.08
CA ASN A 222 -12.48 -29.49 11.10
C ASN A 222 -13.64 -28.52 10.88
N SER A 223 -13.69 -27.40 11.61
CA SER A 223 -14.73 -26.39 11.45
C SER A 223 -14.71 -25.78 10.04
N LEU A 224 -15.90 -25.46 9.54
CA LEU A 224 -16.07 -24.78 8.25
C LEU A 224 -15.29 -23.46 8.21
N MET A 225 -15.20 -22.76 9.35
CA MET A 225 -14.43 -21.52 9.50
C MET A 225 -12.94 -21.69 9.13
N LEU A 226 -12.31 -22.84 9.43
CA LEU A 226 -10.91 -23.06 9.09
C LEU A 226 -10.72 -23.72 7.73
N LYS A 227 -11.58 -24.69 7.38
CA LYS A 227 -11.45 -25.46 6.13
C LYS A 227 -12.00 -24.74 4.91
N ASP A 228 -13.06 -23.97 5.09
CA ASP A 228 -13.68 -23.17 4.04
C ASP A 228 -14.15 -21.81 4.59
N PRO A 229 -13.20 -20.88 4.82
CA PRO A 229 -13.53 -19.55 5.31
C PRO A 229 -14.54 -18.80 4.43
N ILE A 230 -14.62 -19.13 3.14
CA ILE A 230 -15.52 -18.50 2.18
C ILE A 230 -16.94 -19.00 2.39
N ALA A 231 -17.13 -20.31 2.51
CA ALA A 231 -18.43 -20.88 2.82
C ALA A 231 -18.92 -20.45 4.20
N PHE A 232 -18.03 -20.38 5.20
CA PHE A 232 -18.36 -19.88 6.54
C PHE A 232 -18.77 -18.41 6.54
N GLN A 233 -18.05 -17.56 5.79
CA GLN A 233 -18.39 -16.15 5.65
C GLN A 233 -19.73 -15.93 4.93
N GLY A 234 -20.02 -16.75 3.93
CA GLY A 234 -21.16 -16.52 3.04
C GLY A 234 -21.03 -15.19 2.27
N LYS A 235 -22.14 -14.46 2.10
CA LYS A 235 -22.17 -13.23 1.29
C LYS A 235 -21.91 -11.93 2.09
N LYS A 236 -21.70 -11.99 3.41
CA LYS A 236 -21.62 -10.78 4.27
C LYS A 236 -20.43 -10.83 5.23
N TRP A 237 -19.65 -9.75 5.27
CA TRP A 237 -18.64 -9.51 6.30
C TRP A 237 -19.31 -8.88 7.54
N SER A 238 -19.77 -9.71 8.48
CA SER A 238 -20.19 -9.19 9.79
C SER A 238 -18.99 -8.66 10.57
N ASN A 239 -19.24 -7.79 11.55
CA ASN A 239 -18.17 -7.28 12.43
C ASN A 239 -17.42 -8.43 13.14
N ASP A 240 -18.11 -9.50 13.51
CA ASP A 240 -17.52 -10.67 14.17
C ASP A 240 -16.58 -11.43 13.22
N ILE A 241 -17.02 -11.68 11.98
CA ILE A 241 -16.20 -12.31 10.94
C ILE A 241 -14.97 -11.46 10.64
N MET A 242 -15.13 -10.13 10.55
CA MET A 242 -14.01 -9.21 10.39
C MET A 242 -13.03 -9.27 11.56
N SER A 243 -13.52 -9.34 12.81
CA SER A 243 -12.66 -9.47 13.99
C SER A 243 -11.82 -10.73 13.91
N ILE A 244 -12.45 -11.87 13.65
CA ILE A 244 -11.80 -13.18 13.59
C ILE A 244 -10.68 -13.19 12.54
N TYR A 245 -10.99 -12.85 11.29
CA TYR A 245 -10.03 -13.03 10.19
C TYR A 245 -9.11 -11.84 9.94
N LEU A 246 -9.47 -10.61 10.34
CA LEU A 246 -8.64 -9.43 10.06
C LEU A 246 -7.85 -8.94 11.27
N LYS A 247 -8.28 -9.28 12.50
CA LYS A 247 -7.61 -8.85 13.73
C LYS A 247 -7.04 -10.01 14.54
N GLU A 248 -7.79 -11.09 14.72
CA GLU A 248 -7.40 -12.16 15.65
C GLU A 248 -6.55 -13.25 15.02
N GLN A 249 -6.73 -13.51 13.72
CA GLN A 249 -5.96 -14.54 13.00
C GLN A 249 -4.51 -14.09 12.81
N ASN A 250 -3.59 -14.65 13.59
CA ASN A 250 -2.17 -14.56 13.32
C ASN A 250 -1.70 -15.75 12.48
N VAL A 251 -0.53 -15.60 11.86
CA VAL A 251 0.01 -16.60 10.93
C VAL A 251 1.39 -17.05 11.39
N ARG A 252 1.59 -18.36 11.47
CA ARG A 252 2.90 -18.98 11.62
C ARG A 252 3.24 -19.70 10.31
N LEU A 253 4.11 -19.10 9.51
CA LEU A 253 4.41 -19.61 8.17
C LEU A 253 5.19 -20.94 8.23
N ASP A 254 4.77 -21.92 7.45
CA ASP A 254 5.54 -23.12 7.13
C ASP A 254 6.78 -22.71 6.35
N LEU A 255 7.93 -22.85 7.00
CA LEU A 255 9.20 -22.40 6.45
C LEU A 255 9.68 -23.22 5.26
N ALA A 256 9.28 -24.49 5.14
CA ALA A 256 9.64 -25.34 4.01
C ALA A 256 8.86 -24.93 2.76
N ARG A 257 7.53 -24.76 2.89
CA ARG A 257 6.66 -24.29 1.80
C ARG A 257 6.98 -22.86 1.42
N PHE A 258 7.08 -21.96 2.40
CA PHE A 258 7.33 -20.53 2.16
C PHE A 258 8.71 -20.26 1.50
N ARG A 259 9.71 -21.12 1.73
CA ARG A 259 11.03 -21.01 1.10
C ARG A 259 10.96 -21.03 -0.43
N GLU A 260 10.07 -21.83 -1.01
CA GLU A 260 9.94 -21.90 -2.47
C GLU A 260 9.35 -20.61 -3.07
N TYR A 261 8.42 -19.98 -2.35
CA TYR A 261 7.90 -18.66 -2.71
C TYR A 261 8.98 -17.59 -2.66
N LEU A 262 9.82 -17.59 -1.61
CA LEU A 262 10.94 -16.67 -1.50
C LEU A 262 11.98 -16.89 -2.61
N LYS A 263 12.28 -18.13 -3.01
CA LYS A 263 13.18 -18.41 -4.14
C LYS A 263 12.63 -17.85 -5.45
N ASN A 264 11.32 -18.00 -5.69
CA ASN A 264 10.67 -17.46 -6.89
C ASN A 264 10.68 -15.93 -6.88
N ALA A 265 10.39 -15.31 -5.73
CA ALA A 265 10.51 -13.87 -5.54
C ALA A 265 11.94 -13.39 -5.81
N TYR A 266 12.95 -14.12 -5.34
CA TYR A 266 14.34 -13.79 -5.53
C TYR A 266 14.73 -13.80 -7.01
N LYS A 267 14.34 -14.85 -7.75
CA LYS A 267 14.60 -14.95 -9.19
C LYS A 267 14.01 -13.76 -9.96
N LYS A 268 12.80 -13.32 -9.61
CA LYS A 268 12.17 -12.12 -10.22
C LYS A 268 12.93 -10.85 -9.84
N ALA A 269 13.16 -10.63 -8.55
CA ALA A 269 13.84 -9.46 -8.02
C ALA A 269 15.28 -9.33 -8.58
N LYS A 270 16.00 -10.44 -8.71
CA LYS A 270 17.36 -10.47 -9.24
C LYS A 270 17.43 -10.03 -10.70
N LYS A 271 16.44 -10.42 -11.54
CA LYS A 271 16.33 -9.92 -12.92
C LYS A 271 16.17 -8.40 -12.99
N PHE A 272 15.47 -7.78 -12.04
CA PHE A 272 15.34 -6.32 -11.99
C PHE A 272 16.64 -5.65 -11.58
N VAL A 273 17.33 -6.20 -10.57
CA VAL A 273 18.64 -5.69 -10.14
C VAL A 273 19.66 -5.77 -11.27
N ASP A 274 19.76 -6.92 -11.93
CA ASP A 274 20.78 -7.16 -12.96
C ASP A 274 20.51 -6.36 -14.25
N LYS A 275 19.24 -6.00 -14.53
CA LYS A 275 18.87 -5.11 -15.65
C LYS A 275 19.07 -3.63 -15.33
N GLY A 276 18.93 -3.22 -14.08
CA GLY A 276 19.14 -1.82 -13.66
C GLY A 276 20.60 -1.37 -13.70
N ASP A 277 21.54 -2.30 -13.88
CA ASP A 277 22.97 -2.02 -14.10
C ASP A 277 23.33 -1.92 -15.61
N SER A 278 22.34 -1.99 -16.52
CA SER A 278 22.55 -2.01 -17.99
C SER A 278 21.88 -0.86 -18.77
N ASP A 279 21.23 0.09 -18.10
CA ASP A 279 20.71 1.35 -18.66
C ASP A 279 21.38 2.55 -17.96
#